data_AF-A0A7J3HBP1-F1
#
_entry.id   AF-A0A7J3HBP1-F1
#
_cell.length_a   1.000
_cell.length_b   1.000
_cell.length_c   1.000
_cell.angle_alpha   90.00
_cell.angle_beta   90.00
_cell.angle_gamma   90.00
#
_symmetry.space_group_name_H-M   'P 1'
#
loop_
_entity.id
_entity.type
_entity.pdbx_description
1 polymer ?
#
loop_
_entity_poly.entity_id
_entity_poly.type
_entity_poly.pdbx_seq_one_letter_code
_entity_poly.pdbx_strand_id
1 'polypeptide(L)'
;MSSLNRDSFLDYYYLDISELSKVAKERRPSKVLLQVPEGFKNRSYELIDYLQKLLVGAEIHVDASPSFGSCLLDLGVIEKYDLIIHLGHKRYPYWTPPDKVVYIDLQSKTRPSQEVLSSLIKSLRERNYMKLAVYTTAQHIDLTREIIELLRSNEFEVVNKDAEVIFGCWFSSLDSVKNFADAFVVVAGGKFHALGVGLRLGG
;
A
#
# COMPACT_ATOMS: atom_id res chain seq x y z
N MET A 1 -37.36 1.51 -8.26
CA MET A 1 -36.12 2.17 -7.80
C MET A 1 -34.97 1.31 -8.25
N SER A 2 -34.17 1.79 -9.20
CA SER A 2 -33.08 1.02 -9.82
C SER A 2 -32.06 0.59 -8.76
N SER A 3 -31.84 -0.70 -8.63
CA SER A 3 -30.65 -1.25 -8.00
C SER A 3 -29.45 -0.81 -8.85
N LEU A 4 -28.89 0.36 -8.54
CA LEU A 4 -27.56 0.72 -8.99
C LEU A 4 -26.65 -0.37 -8.45
N ASN A 5 -26.18 -1.23 -9.35
CA ASN A 5 -25.10 -2.18 -9.07
C ASN A 5 -23.88 -1.31 -8.76
N ARG A 6 -23.73 -0.90 -7.50
CA ARG A 6 -22.58 -0.10 -7.06
C ARG A 6 -21.44 -1.07 -6.97
N ASP A 7 -20.43 -0.90 -7.82
CA ASP A 7 -19.19 -1.67 -7.74
C ASP A 7 -18.68 -1.63 -6.30
N SER A 8 -18.47 -2.80 -5.70
CA SER A 8 -18.02 -2.93 -4.32
C SER A 8 -16.56 -2.49 -4.21
N PHE A 9 -16.17 -2.01 -3.04
CA PHE A 9 -14.79 -1.66 -2.74
C PHE A 9 -13.88 -2.89 -2.92
N LEU A 10 -14.41 -4.07 -2.61
CA LEU A 10 -13.74 -5.34 -2.81
C LEU A 10 -13.59 -5.74 -4.28
N ASP A 11 -14.28 -5.09 -5.22
CA ASP A 11 -14.10 -5.33 -6.66
C ASP A 11 -12.79 -4.74 -7.19
N TYR A 12 -12.23 -3.75 -6.47
CA TYR A 12 -11.00 -3.06 -6.86
C TYR A 12 -9.82 -3.35 -5.95
N TYR A 13 -10.05 -3.92 -4.76
CA TYR A 13 -9.00 -4.15 -3.79
C TYR A 13 -9.07 -5.53 -3.13
N TYR A 14 -7.90 -6.10 -2.85
CA TYR A 14 -7.73 -7.23 -1.95
C TYR A 14 -7.35 -6.71 -0.56
N LEU A 15 -7.97 -7.30 0.48
CA LEU A 15 -7.68 -7.01 1.86
C LEU A 15 -7.04 -8.24 2.48
N ASP A 16 -5.81 -8.09 2.98
CA ASP A 16 -5.19 -9.13 3.78
C ASP A 16 -5.65 -9.01 5.24
N ILE A 17 -6.64 -9.83 5.59
CA ILE A 17 -7.19 -9.90 6.95
C ILE A 17 -6.60 -11.04 7.77
N SER A 18 -5.49 -11.65 7.36
CA SER A 18 -4.89 -12.79 8.07
C SER A 18 -4.50 -12.43 9.51
N GLU A 19 -3.77 -11.32 9.68
CA GLU A 19 -3.39 -10.80 11.00
C GLU A 19 -4.61 -10.39 11.82
N LEU A 20 -5.56 -9.65 11.20
CA LEU A 20 -6.80 -9.24 11.87
C LEU A 20 -7.60 -10.45 12.38
N SER A 21 -7.73 -11.49 11.56
CA SER A 21 -8.50 -12.69 11.91
C SER A 21 -7.89 -13.44 13.09
N LYS A 22 -6.55 -13.47 13.19
CA LYS A 22 -5.85 -14.03 14.34
C LYS A 22 -6.12 -13.21 15.60
N VAL A 23 -5.90 -11.89 15.53
CA VAL A 23 -6.09 -10.98 16.67
C VAL A 23 -7.55 -10.96 17.15
N ALA A 24 -8.52 -10.97 16.23
CA ALA A 24 -9.94 -11.03 16.56
C ALA A 24 -10.30 -12.27 17.38
N LYS A 25 -9.76 -13.45 17.01
CA LYS A 25 -10.01 -14.71 17.73
C LYS A 25 -9.38 -14.74 19.11
N GLU A 26 -8.15 -14.23 19.22
CA GLU A 26 -7.37 -14.26 20.46
C GLU A 26 -7.89 -13.23 21.48
N ARG A 27 -8.22 -12.02 21.04
CA ARG A 27 -8.51 -10.89 21.94
C ARG A 27 -9.99 -10.56 22.09
N ARG A 28 -10.83 -10.93 21.12
CA ARG A 28 -12.28 -10.66 21.11
C ARG A 28 -12.61 -9.20 21.51
N PRO A 29 -12.08 -8.21 20.77
CA PRO A 29 -12.22 -6.81 21.15
C PRO A 29 -13.68 -6.40 21.16
N SER A 30 -14.07 -5.58 22.15
CA SER A 30 -15.44 -5.05 22.25
C SER A 30 -15.56 -3.70 21.56
N LYS A 31 -14.51 -2.88 21.58
CA LYS A 31 -14.49 -1.54 20.98
C LYS A 31 -13.32 -1.39 20.00
N VAL A 32 -13.63 -1.14 18.74
CA VAL A 32 -12.68 -1.12 17.62
C VAL A 32 -12.66 0.25 16.95
N LEU A 33 -11.47 0.80 16.72
CA LEU A 33 -11.30 2.00 15.89
C LEU A 33 -10.82 1.60 14.49
N LEU A 34 -11.54 2.01 13.47
CA LEU A 34 -11.18 1.84 12.07
C LEU A 34 -10.61 3.14 11.52
N GLN A 35 -9.33 3.12 11.15
CA GLN A 35 -8.65 4.22 10.47
C GLN A 35 -8.55 3.93 8.98
N VAL A 36 -9.13 4.82 8.19
CA VAL A 36 -9.31 4.66 6.75
C VAL A 36 -8.58 5.80 6.03
N PRO A 37 -7.80 5.53 4.96
CA PRO A 37 -7.19 6.60 4.17
C PRO A 37 -8.24 7.51 3.55
N GLU A 38 -7.91 8.78 3.33
CA GLU A 38 -8.89 9.80 2.87
C GLU A 38 -9.72 9.36 1.66
N GLY A 39 -9.07 8.78 0.64
CA GLY A 39 -9.73 8.32 -0.59
C GLY A 39 -10.78 7.22 -0.39
N PHE A 40 -10.85 6.61 0.80
CA PHE A 40 -11.75 5.52 1.13
C PHE A 40 -12.78 5.88 2.22
N LYS A 41 -12.70 7.07 2.82
CA LYS A 41 -13.62 7.46 3.91
C LYS A 41 -15.08 7.51 3.47
N ASN A 42 -15.34 7.94 2.23
CA ASN A 42 -16.68 7.95 1.63
C ASN A 42 -17.28 6.54 1.43
N ARG A 43 -16.46 5.49 1.57
CA ARG A 43 -16.84 4.07 1.44
C ARG A 43 -16.60 3.28 2.72
N SER A 44 -16.41 3.96 3.85
CA SER A 44 -16.14 3.32 5.14
C SER A 44 -17.27 2.39 5.59
N TYR A 45 -18.51 2.64 5.18
CA TYR A 45 -19.64 1.75 5.46
C TYR A 45 -19.44 0.34 4.88
N GLU A 46 -18.88 0.21 3.67
CA GLU A 46 -18.62 -1.11 3.05
C GLU A 46 -17.57 -1.89 3.84
N LEU A 47 -16.55 -1.18 4.36
CA LEU A 47 -15.54 -1.74 5.23
C LEU A 47 -16.13 -2.19 6.57
N ILE A 48 -17.00 -1.36 7.17
CA ILE A 48 -17.69 -1.70 8.42
C ILE A 48 -18.52 -2.97 8.22
N ASP A 49 -19.36 -3.04 7.19
CA ASP A 49 -20.20 -4.22 6.90
C ASP A 49 -19.37 -5.49 6.71
N TYR A 50 -18.21 -5.36 6.06
CA TYR A 50 -17.27 -6.46 5.90
C TYR A 50 -16.62 -6.89 7.23
N LEU A 51 -16.14 -5.93 8.02
CA LEU A 51 -15.45 -6.16 9.29
C LEU A 51 -16.39 -6.65 10.39
N GLN A 52 -17.65 -6.22 10.42
CA GLN A 52 -18.65 -6.67 11.40
C GLN A 52 -18.90 -8.17 11.33
N LYS A 53 -18.80 -8.78 10.14
CA LYS A 53 -18.90 -10.24 9.96
C LYS A 53 -17.74 -10.98 10.63
N LEU A 54 -16.57 -10.36 10.70
CA LEU A 54 -15.37 -10.91 11.32
C LEU A 54 -15.30 -10.61 12.83
N LEU A 55 -15.76 -9.43 13.23
CA LEU A 55 -15.68 -8.88 14.59
C LEU A 55 -17.06 -8.91 15.25
N VAL A 56 -17.66 -10.10 15.31
CA VAL A 56 -19.02 -10.29 15.81
C VAL A 56 -19.14 -9.80 17.26
N GLY A 57 -20.06 -8.86 17.50
CA GLY A 57 -20.31 -8.27 18.81
C GLY A 57 -19.42 -7.07 19.17
N ALA A 58 -18.49 -6.68 18.31
CA ALA A 58 -17.69 -5.48 18.50
C ALA A 58 -18.39 -4.21 17.99
N GLU A 59 -18.28 -3.13 18.74
CA GLU A 59 -18.64 -1.78 18.31
C GLU A 59 -17.48 -1.19 17.48
N ILE A 60 -17.74 -0.85 16.21
CA ILE A 60 -16.73 -0.30 15.29
C ILE A 60 -16.98 1.19 15.09
N HIS A 61 -16.00 2.02 15.46
CA HIS A 61 -16.00 3.46 15.19
C HIS A 61 -15.06 3.78 14.02
N VAL A 62 -15.44 4.73 13.17
CA VAL A 62 -14.55 5.24 12.12
C VAL A 62 -13.85 6.48 12.62
N ASP A 63 -12.53 6.50 12.51
CA ASP A 63 -11.73 7.69 12.76
C ASP A 63 -11.95 8.71 11.63
N ALA A 64 -12.59 9.83 11.96
CA ALA A 64 -12.84 10.91 11.01
C ALA A 64 -11.58 11.78 10.79
N SER A 65 -10.56 11.65 11.63
CA SER A 65 -9.32 12.43 11.56
C SER A 65 -8.56 12.12 10.26
N PRO A 66 -7.84 13.08 9.67
CA PRO A 66 -7.09 12.84 8.45
C PRO A 66 -6.08 11.69 8.59
N SER A 67 -6.07 10.75 7.64
CA SER A 67 -5.11 9.64 7.60
C SER A 67 -4.38 9.60 6.27
N PHE A 68 -3.14 10.08 6.28
CA PHE A 68 -2.26 10.18 5.10
C PHE A 68 -1.08 9.19 5.12
N GLY A 69 -0.95 8.41 6.19
CA GLY A 69 0.16 7.47 6.34
C GLY A 69 0.17 6.80 7.70
N SER A 70 1.10 5.86 7.88
CA SER A 70 1.30 5.13 9.14
C SER A 70 2.04 5.91 10.22
N CYS A 71 2.55 7.10 9.90
CA CYS A 71 3.29 7.97 10.81
C CYS A 71 2.39 8.80 11.74
N LEU A 72 1.08 8.85 11.49
CA LEU A 72 0.13 9.64 12.25
C LEU A 72 -0.83 8.73 13.02
N LEU A 73 -0.46 8.40 14.25
CA LEU A 73 -1.33 7.73 15.22
C LEU A 73 -1.44 8.59 16.47
N ASP A 74 -2.66 9.06 16.78
CA ASP A 74 -2.95 9.77 18.01
C ASP A 74 -3.07 8.76 19.16
N LEU A 75 -2.03 8.72 20.01
CA LEU A 75 -1.94 7.81 21.15
C LEU A 75 -3.11 7.99 22.12
N GLY A 76 -3.55 9.22 22.38
CA GLY A 76 -4.66 9.50 23.29
C GLY A 76 -6.02 9.06 22.75
N VAL A 77 -6.18 9.03 21.42
CA VAL A 77 -7.39 8.47 20.78
C VAL A 77 -7.35 6.95 20.83
N ILE A 78 -6.26 6.33 20.37
CA ILE A 78 -6.19 4.86 20.27
C ILE A 78 -6.23 4.18 21.64
N GLU A 79 -5.82 4.87 22.71
CA GLU A 79 -5.88 4.36 24.09
C GLU A 79 -7.30 3.96 24.51
N LYS A 80 -8.33 4.60 23.96
CA LYS A 80 -9.74 4.41 24.31
C LYS A 80 -10.41 3.19 23.64
N TYR A 81 -9.64 2.42 22.88
CA TYR A 81 -10.11 1.29 22.08
C TYR A 81 -9.28 0.04 22.35
N ASP A 82 -9.91 -1.12 22.18
CA ASP A 82 -9.29 -2.44 22.41
C ASP A 82 -8.46 -2.90 21.20
N LEU A 83 -8.87 -2.46 20.00
CA LEU A 83 -8.23 -2.78 18.73
C LEU A 83 -8.30 -1.57 17.79
N ILE A 84 -7.20 -1.29 17.11
CA ILE A 84 -7.12 -0.30 16.03
C ILE A 84 -6.85 -1.05 14.73
N ILE A 85 -7.66 -0.79 13.72
CA ILE A 85 -7.48 -1.30 12.37
C ILE A 85 -7.00 -0.14 11.52
N HIS A 86 -5.74 -0.17 11.11
CA HIS A 86 -5.12 0.86 10.26
C HIS A 86 -5.00 0.35 8.83
N LEU A 87 -5.82 0.87 7.93
CA LEU A 87 -5.95 0.34 6.58
C LEU A 87 -5.00 1.03 5.59
N GLY A 88 -4.38 0.25 4.69
CA GLY A 88 -3.77 0.73 3.45
C GLY A 88 -2.35 1.29 3.56
N HIS A 89 -1.75 1.29 4.75
CA HIS A 89 -0.37 1.74 4.96
C HIS A 89 0.50 0.61 5.51
N LYS A 90 1.78 0.58 5.10
CA LYS A 90 2.80 -0.26 5.73
C LYS A 90 3.22 0.34 7.07
N ARG A 91 3.62 -0.51 8.02
CA ARG A 91 4.20 -0.09 9.31
C ARG A 91 5.35 0.88 9.08
N TYR A 92 5.43 1.90 9.92
CA TYR A 92 6.51 2.88 9.81
C TYR A 92 7.84 2.25 10.27
N PRO A 93 8.95 2.36 9.51
CA PRO A 93 10.18 1.62 9.83
C PRO A 93 10.84 1.95 11.17
N TYR A 94 10.67 3.18 11.66
CA TYR A 94 11.38 3.69 12.86
C TYR A 94 10.52 3.76 14.11
N TRP A 95 9.30 3.25 14.04
CA TRP A 95 8.39 3.32 15.17
C TRP A 95 7.55 2.05 15.26
N THR A 96 7.51 1.47 16.46
CA THR A 96 6.72 0.28 16.72
C THR A 96 5.40 0.69 17.35
N PRO A 97 4.26 0.37 16.72
CA PRO A 97 2.96 0.65 17.29
C PRO A 97 2.68 -0.21 18.52
N PRO A 98 1.75 0.21 19.40
CA PRO A 98 1.19 -0.66 20.42
C PRO A 98 0.61 -1.94 19.78
N ASP A 99 0.69 -3.08 20.49
CA ASP A 99 0.25 -4.39 20.00
C ASP A 99 -1.23 -4.45 19.59
N LYS A 100 -2.04 -3.47 19.99
CA LYS A 100 -3.44 -3.33 19.60
C LYS A 100 -3.67 -2.65 18.26
N VAL A 101 -2.62 -2.21 17.57
CA VAL A 101 -2.73 -1.65 16.22
C VAL A 101 -2.40 -2.73 15.20
N VAL A 102 -3.39 -3.10 14.41
CA VAL A 102 -3.27 -4.05 13.31
C VAL A 102 -3.30 -3.28 12.00
N TYR A 103 -2.25 -3.46 11.20
CA TYR A 103 -2.18 -2.88 9.86
C TYR A 103 -2.80 -3.87 8.87
N ILE A 104 -3.72 -3.39 8.04
CA ILE A 104 -4.33 -4.19 6.98
C ILE A 104 -3.87 -3.66 5.65
N ASP A 105 -3.18 -4.51 4.90
CA ASP A 105 -2.77 -4.19 3.55
C ASP A 105 -3.99 -4.08 2.64
N LEU A 106 -3.98 -3.04 1.81
CA LEU A 106 -5.01 -2.77 0.82
C LEU A 106 -4.40 -2.81 -0.58
N GLN A 107 -4.39 -3.99 -1.20
CA GLN A 107 -3.75 -4.21 -2.50
C GLN A 107 -4.71 -3.89 -3.64
N SER A 108 -4.27 -3.10 -4.62
CA SER A 108 -5.05 -2.76 -5.79
C SER A 108 -5.13 -3.94 -6.77
N LYS A 109 -6.33 -4.19 -7.28
CA LYS A 109 -6.58 -5.13 -8.39
C LYS A 109 -6.29 -4.51 -9.74
N THR A 110 -6.20 -3.19 -9.82
CA THR A 110 -5.93 -2.48 -11.08
C THR A 110 -4.58 -2.94 -11.65
N ARG A 111 -4.57 -3.24 -12.94
CA ARG A 111 -3.38 -3.64 -13.69
C ARG A 111 -3.13 -2.63 -14.82
N PRO A 112 -1.85 -2.33 -15.15
CA PRO A 112 -1.53 -1.53 -16.32
C PRO A 112 -1.93 -2.28 -17.60
N SER A 113 -2.29 -1.55 -18.65
CA SER A 113 -2.55 -2.18 -19.96
C SER A 113 -1.26 -2.73 -20.57
N GLN A 114 -1.41 -3.66 -21.52
CA GLN A 114 -0.27 -4.18 -22.27
C GLN A 114 0.46 -3.09 -23.07
N GLU A 115 -0.24 -2.03 -23.51
CA GLU A 115 0.43 -0.90 -24.17
C GLU A 115 1.34 -0.14 -23.21
N VAL A 116 0.91 0.06 -21.95
CA VAL A 116 1.73 0.73 -20.93
C VAL A 116 3.01 -0.07 -20.66
N LEU A 117 2.88 -1.38 -20.49
CA LEU A 117 4.03 -2.27 -20.25
C LEU A 117 4.98 -2.30 -21.45
N SER A 118 4.45 -2.40 -22.66
CA SER A 118 5.24 -2.36 -23.90
C SER A 118 5.97 -1.02 -24.08
N SER A 119 5.30 0.08 -23.75
CA SER A 119 5.87 1.44 -23.78
C SER A 119 7.01 1.61 -22.78
N LEU A 120 6.87 1.06 -21.56
CA LEU A 120 7.93 1.02 -20.57
C LEU A 120 9.17 0.29 -21.11
N ILE A 121 9.01 -0.94 -21.59
CA ILE A 121 10.11 -1.76 -22.12
C ILE A 121 10.79 -1.03 -23.29
N LYS A 122 10.01 -0.51 -24.24
CA LYS A 122 10.52 0.26 -25.38
C LYS A 122 11.34 1.46 -24.93
N SER A 123 10.80 2.26 -24.00
CA SER A 123 11.44 3.48 -23.50
C SER A 123 12.78 3.20 -22.80
N LEU A 124 12.88 2.08 -22.08
CA LEU A 124 14.11 1.62 -21.43
C LEU A 124 15.16 1.20 -22.46
N ARG A 125 14.75 0.40 -23.46
CA ARG A 125 15.65 -0.07 -24.54
C ARG A 125 16.19 1.07 -25.41
N GLU A 126 15.33 2.01 -25.80
CA GLU A 126 15.74 3.18 -26.60
C GLU A 126 16.79 4.05 -25.90
N ARG A 127 16.86 3.99 -24.55
CA ARG A 127 17.82 4.72 -23.73
C ARG A 127 19.03 3.87 -23.32
N ASN A 128 19.09 2.61 -23.75
CA ASN A 128 20.11 1.62 -23.35
C ASN A 128 20.20 1.44 -21.82
N TYR A 129 19.08 1.56 -21.09
CA TYR A 129 19.03 1.28 -19.66
C TYR A 129 18.81 -0.22 -19.45
N MET A 130 19.77 -0.90 -18.82
CA MET A 130 19.74 -2.35 -18.63
C MET A 130 19.61 -2.74 -17.17
N LYS A 131 20.20 -1.97 -16.26
CA LYS A 131 20.12 -2.17 -14.82
C LYS A 131 19.06 -1.26 -14.22
N LEU A 132 18.05 -1.84 -13.61
CA LEU A 132 16.86 -1.15 -13.14
C LEU A 132 16.69 -1.32 -11.64
N ALA A 133 16.41 -0.23 -10.94
CA ALA A 133 15.87 -0.28 -9.60
C ALA A 133 14.35 -0.08 -9.64
N VAL A 134 13.57 -0.93 -8.97
CA VAL A 134 12.11 -0.95 -9.08
C VAL A 134 11.47 -0.73 -7.72
N TYR A 135 10.65 0.32 -7.63
CA TYR A 135 9.99 0.78 -6.41
C TYR A 135 8.49 0.93 -6.60
N THR A 136 7.77 0.99 -5.49
CA THR A 136 6.32 1.04 -5.50
C THR A 136 5.73 1.70 -4.26
N THR A 137 4.41 1.83 -4.23
CA THR A 137 3.66 2.18 -3.01
C THR A 137 3.01 0.93 -2.42
N ALA A 138 2.60 1.01 -1.14
CA ALA A 138 2.04 -0.12 -0.40
C ALA A 138 0.92 -0.87 -1.15
N GLN A 139 0.09 -0.16 -1.91
CA GLN A 139 -1.09 -0.70 -2.61
C GLN A 139 -0.77 -1.46 -3.90
N HIS A 140 0.47 -1.40 -4.39
CA HIS A 140 0.86 -2.01 -5.67
C HIS A 140 2.01 -3.00 -5.53
N ILE A 141 2.31 -3.47 -4.31
CA ILE A 141 3.51 -4.29 -4.06
C ILE A 141 3.47 -5.60 -4.86
N ASP A 142 2.32 -6.28 -4.90
CA ASP A 142 2.18 -7.55 -5.62
C ASP A 142 2.25 -7.35 -7.14
N LEU A 143 1.56 -6.34 -7.66
CA LEU A 143 1.68 -5.94 -9.07
C LEU A 143 3.13 -5.60 -9.44
N THR A 144 3.88 -4.99 -8.52
CA THR A 144 5.28 -4.62 -8.78
C THR A 144 6.16 -5.85 -8.89
N ARG A 145 5.89 -6.91 -8.11
CA ARG A 145 6.58 -8.20 -8.27
C ARG A 145 6.31 -8.80 -9.64
N GLU A 146 5.06 -8.77 -10.12
CA GLU A 146 4.72 -9.20 -11.48
C GLU A 146 5.50 -8.40 -12.54
N ILE A 147 5.63 -7.07 -12.36
CA ILE A 147 6.39 -6.20 -13.26
C ILE A 147 7.90 -6.50 -13.21
N ILE A 148 8.46 -6.80 -12.04
CA ILE A 148 9.87 -7.19 -11.90
C ILE A 148 10.16 -8.46 -12.70
N GLU A 149 9.29 -9.48 -12.60
CA GLU A 149 9.43 -10.72 -13.37
C GLU A 149 9.27 -10.49 -14.88
N LEU A 150 8.37 -9.59 -15.29
CA LEU A 150 8.26 -9.16 -16.68
C LEU A 150 9.56 -8.51 -17.18
N LEU A 151 10.15 -7.59 -16.41
CA LEU A 151 11.40 -6.91 -16.75
C LEU A 151 12.56 -7.92 -16.86
N ARG A 152 12.68 -8.85 -15.91
CA ARG A 152 13.68 -9.93 -15.95
C ARG A 152 13.52 -10.83 -17.18
N SER A 153 12.28 -11.19 -17.52
CA SER A 153 11.96 -11.98 -18.71
C SER A 153 12.28 -11.26 -20.03
N ASN A 154 12.41 -9.93 -19.97
CA ASN A 154 12.84 -9.09 -21.09
C ASN A 154 14.33 -8.69 -20.99
N GLU A 155 15.14 -9.47 -20.27
CA GLU A 155 16.60 -9.35 -20.17
C GLU A 155 17.12 -8.11 -19.43
N PHE A 156 16.27 -7.41 -18.68
CA PHE A 156 16.73 -6.36 -17.78
C PHE A 156 17.25 -6.95 -16.46
N GLU A 157 18.31 -6.35 -15.91
CA GLU A 157 18.81 -6.68 -14.58
C GLU A 157 18.08 -5.81 -13.54
N VAL A 158 17.31 -6.43 -12.62
CA VAL A 158 16.68 -5.70 -11.52
C VAL A 158 17.58 -5.78 -10.28
N VAL A 159 18.12 -4.64 -9.84
CA VAL A 159 19.14 -4.57 -8.78
C VAL A 159 18.55 -4.70 -7.37
N ASN A 160 17.29 -4.33 -7.19
CA ASN A 160 16.57 -4.62 -5.93
C ASN A 160 16.26 -6.13 -5.86
N LYS A 161 16.34 -6.70 -4.66
CA LYS A 161 16.04 -8.13 -4.45
C LYS A 161 14.56 -8.46 -4.68
N ASP A 162 13.67 -7.56 -4.26
CA ASP A 162 12.21 -7.66 -4.35
C ASP A 162 11.61 -6.27 -4.60
N ALA A 163 10.29 -6.19 -4.78
CA ALA A 163 9.54 -4.95 -4.80
C ALA A 163 9.66 -4.21 -3.45
N GLU A 164 10.19 -2.99 -3.50
CA GLU A 164 10.37 -2.16 -2.30
C GLU A 164 9.39 -0.99 -2.25
N VAL A 165 8.77 -0.82 -1.09
CA VAL A 165 7.83 0.29 -0.84
C VAL A 165 8.60 1.54 -0.45
N ILE A 166 8.35 2.63 -1.18
CA ILE A 166 8.78 3.98 -0.81
C ILE A 166 7.60 4.77 -0.23
N PHE A 167 7.92 5.70 0.66
CA PHE A 167 6.94 6.63 1.24
C PHE A 167 7.15 8.02 0.65
N GLY A 168 6.14 8.88 0.73
CA GLY A 168 6.26 10.25 0.23
C GLY A 168 7.35 11.08 0.91
N CYS A 169 7.70 10.75 2.16
CA CYS A 169 8.75 11.43 2.94
C CYS A 169 10.04 10.63 3.08
N TRP A 170 10.10 9.40 2.55
CA TRP A 170 11.19 8.49 2.87
C TRP A 170 11.53 7.56 1.70
N PHE A 171 12.80 7.63 1.29
CA PHE A 171 13.33 6.92 0.13
C PHE A 171 14.72 6.28 0.41
N SER A 172 15.03 5.92 1.65
CA SER A 172 16.41 5.56 2.03
C SER A 172 16.96 4.33 1.30
N SER A 173 16.12 3.42 0.85
CA SER A 173 16.60 2.26 0.10
C SER A 173 17.15 2.61 -1.27
N LEU A 174 16.88 3.82 -1.80
CA LEU A 174 17.54 4.31 -3.01
C LEU A 174 19.05 4.37 -2.86
N ASP A 175 19.56 4.75 -1.68
CA ASP A 175 20.98 5.00 -1.46
C ASP A 175 21.85 3.75 -1.62
N SER A 176 21.30 2.56 -1.38
CA SER A 176 22.02 1.30 -1.54
C SER A 176 22.13 0.84 -2.99
N VAL A 177 21.24 1.30 -3.88
CA VAL A 177 21.16 0.84 -5.27
C VAL A 177 21.49 1.90 -6.31
N LYS A 178 21.56 3.19 -5.94
CA LYS A 178 21.77 4.31 -6.88
C LYS A 178 23.01 4.24 -7.75
N ASN A 179 24.08 3.62 -7.26
CA ASN A 179 25.32 3.50 -8.03
C ASN A 179 25.34 2.23 -8.91
N PHE A 180 24.29 1.41 -8.88
CA PHE A 180 24.21 0.13 -9.58
C PHE A 180 23.09 0.09 -10.64
N ALA A 181 22.17 1.05 -10.64
CA ALA A 181 21.07 1.14 -11.58
C ALA A 181 21.28 2.28 -12.58
N ASP A 182 20.94 2.01 -13.84
CA ASP A 182 20.90 3.00 -14.93
C ASP A 182 19.59 3.81 -14.89
N ALA A 183 18.51 3.19 -14.39
CA ALA A 183 17.19 3.79 -14.30
C ALA A 183 16.38 3.30 -13.11
N PHE A 184 15.41 4.13 -12.70
CA PHE A 184 14.49 3.86 -11.62
C PHE A 184 13.06 3.80 -12.15
N VAL A 185 12.39 2.67 -11.91
CA VAL A 185 10.98 2.47 -12.29
C VAL A 185 10.14 2.54 -11.02
N VAL A 186 9.12 3.41 -11.02
CA VAL A 186 8.20 3.55 -9.89
C VAL A 186 6.78 3.17 -10.33
N VAL A 187 6.22 2.15 -9.68
CA VAL A 187 4.85 1.69 -9.91
C VAL A 187 3.93 2.36 -8.89
N ALA A 188 3.13 3.32 -9.33
CA ALA A 188 2.22 4.07 -8.45
C ALA A 188 1.04 4.66 -9.21
N GLY A 189 -0.08 4.89 -8.50
CA GLY A 189 -1.24 5.60 -9.05
C GLY A 189 -1.02 7.11 -9.31
N GLY A 190 0.14 7.68 -8.95
CA GLY A 190 0.42 9.10 -9.13
C GLY A 190 1.92 9.40 -9.30
N LYS A 191 2.25 10.61 -9.74
CA LYS A 191 3.61 11.00 -10.14
C LYS A 191 4.52 11.42 -8.97
N PHE A 192 3.95 11.75 -7.81
CA PHE A 192 4.69 12.33 -6.68
C PHE A 192 5.91 11.49 -6.25
N HIS A 193 5.73 10.17 -6.08
CA HIS A 193 6.80 9.28 -5.67
C HIS A 193 7.92 9.19 -6.72
N ALA A 194 7.58 9.12 -8.01
CA ALA A 194 8.56 9.11 -9.09
C ALA A 194 9.38 10.41 -9.16
N LEU A 195 8.72 11.56 -8.97
CA LEU A 195 9.39 12.86 -8.88
C LEU A 195 10.32 12.92 -7.66
N GLY A 196 9.87 12.45 -6.50
CA GLY A 196 10.68 12.38 -5.29
C GLY A 196 11.93 11.52 -5.45
N VAL A 197 11.81 10.35 -6.10
CA VAL A 197 12.96 9.51 -6.47
C VAL A 197 13.93 10.28 -7.36
N GLY A 198 13.44 10.93 -8.43
CA GLY A 198 14.29 11.71 -9.33
C GLY A 198 15.04 12.84 -8.62
N LEU A 199 14.36 13.61 -7.77
CA LEU A 199 14.97 14.69 -6.98
C LEU A 199 16.00 14.17 -5.97
N ARG A 200 15.74 13.02 -5.33
CA ARG A 200 16.66 12.40 -4.37
C ARG A 200 17.94 11.87 -5.01
N LEU A 201 17.86 11.42 -6.27
CA LEU A 201 19.00 10.89 -7.02
C LEU A 201 19.84 11.99 -7.67
N GLY A 202 19.22 13.13 -8.03
CA GLY A 202 19.89 14.24 -8.71
C GLY A 202 20.63 15.23 -7.78
N GLY A 203 20.49 15.09 -6.46
CA GLY A 203 21.20 15.88 -5.44
C GLY A 203 22.21 15.05 -4.68
#